data_AF-A0A1F3A8K6-F1
#
_entry.id   AF-A0A1F3A8K6-F1
#
_cell.length_a   1.000
_cell.length_b   1.000
_cell.length_c   1.000
_cell.angle_alpha   90.00
_cell.angle_beta   90.00
_cell.angle_gamma   90.00
#
_symmetry.space_group_name_H-M   'P 1'
#
loop_
_entity.id
_entity.type
_entity.pdbx_description
1 polymer ?
#
loop_
_entity_poly.entity_id
_entity_poly.type
_entity_poly.pdbx_seq_one_letter_code
_entity_poly.pdbx_strand_id
1 'polypeptide(L)'
;MTAALADLNRTTLPAFSEAVGETFELAPWVAEAAWAKRPFPSVTGLHEAMMGAVRAAPRERQLEFLRGHSDLAGKAARAGAITADSRSEQSSVGLDSLSEADFARFHRLNDSYKAKFGFPFIVCVRRHSRDSILAQFERRLGHDGATEFAAALLEVFYITRLRIAAKVTGEGMPRVNGRLSTHVLDTHAGRPAVGIAVELYEFAGEAAHRIATAVTNADGRTDRPLIGDRPLPIGRYELRFAIGDHFRSRGIEQGDPPFLDIVPLRFSIAEPEGHYHVPLLCTPWSYSTYRGS
;
A
#
# COMPACT_ATOMS: atom_id res chain seq x y z
N MET A 1 -20.13 9.43 1.30
CA MET A 1 -21.23 8.49 1.01
C MET A 1 -20.79 7.56 -0.11
N THR A 2 -21.15 6.28 -0.06
CA THR A 2 -20.88 5.31 -1.14
C THR A 2 -22.06 5.22 -2.10
N ALA A 3 -21.82 5.26 -3.41
CA ALA A 3 -22.84 5.08 -4.44
C ALA A 3 -22.89 3.63 -4.94
N ALA A 4 -24.08 3.08 -5.18
CA ALA A 4 -24.21 1.76 -5.78
C ALA A 4 -24.01 1.81 -7.30
N LEU A 5 -23.28 0.85 -7.87
CA LEU A 5 -23.02 0.76 -9.31
C LEU A 5 -24.32 0.73 -10.14
N ALA A 6 -25.34 0.03 -9.64
CA ALA A 6 -26.64 -0.07 -10.30
C ALA A 6 -27.31 1.31 -10.49
N ASP A 7 -27.16 2.20 -9.50
CA ASP A 7 -27.69 3.57 -9.56
C ASP A 7 -26.87 4.43 -10.51
N LEU A 8 -25.53 4.31 -10.45
CA LEU A 8 -24.63 4.98 -11.39
C LEU A 8 -24.94 4.62 -12.84
N ASN A 9 -25.39 3.39 -13.11
CA ASN A 9 -25.80 2.95 -14.45
C ASN A 9 -27.06 3.63 -15.00
N ARG A 10 -27.88 4.24 -14.14
CA ARG A 10 -29.20 4.81 -14.52
C ARG A 10 -29.29 6.32 -14.28
N THR A 11 -28.27 6.92 -13.68
CA THR A 11 -28.32 8.32 -13.26
C THR A 11 -27.95 9.32 -14.36
N THR A 12 -28.29 10.59 -14.14
CA THR A 12 -27.95 11.71 -15.03
C THR A 12 -26.47 12.08 -14.94
N LEU A 13 -25.96 12.86 -15.90
CA LEU A 13 -24.54 13.28 -15.90
C LEU A 13 -24.14 14.10 -14.66
N PRO A 14 -24.94 15.07 -14.20
CA PRO A 14 -24.64 15.80 -12.98
C PRO A 14 -24.48 14.87 -11.76
N ALA A 15 -25.44 13.97 -11.53
CA ALA A 15 -25.42 13.07 -10.39
C ALA A 15 -24.29 12.02 -10.46
N PHE A 16 -23.95 11.55 -11.66
CA PHE A 16 -22.78 10.69 -11.85
C PHE A 16 -21.47 11.43 -11.53
N SER A 17 -21.34 12.67 -12.01
CA SER A 17 -20.14 13.49 -11.81
C SER A 17 -19.97 13.89 -10.34
N GLU A 18 -21.06 14.16 -9.62
CA GLU A 18 -21.04 14.38 -8.17
C GLU A 18 -20.54 13.13 -7.43
N ALA A 19 -20.97 11.94 -7.83
CA ALA A 19 -20.60 10.69 -7.15
C ALA A 19 -19.15 10.27 -7.38
N VAL A 20 -18.62 10.38 -8.60
CA VAL A 20 -17.31 9.82 -8.98
C VAL A 20 -16.33 10.82 -9.61
N GLY A 21 -16.72 12.08 -9.84
CA GLY A 21 -15.87 13.07 -10.51
C GLY A 21 -14.58 13.38 -9.76
N GLU A 22 -14.68 13.56 -8.44
CA GLU A 22 -13.52 13.84 -7.58
C GLU A 22 -12.49 12.69 -7.51
N THR A 23 -12.84 11.48 -7.98
CA THR A 23 -11.87 10.39 -8.11
C THR A 23 -10.67 10.82 -8.94
N PHE A 24 -10.91 11.63 -9.99
CA PHE A 24 -9.88 12.18 -10.86
C PHE A 24 -9.81 13.70 -10.63
N GLU A 25 -9.02 14.09 -9.62
CA GLU A 25 -8.86 15.49 -9.23
C GLU A 25 -8.52 16.40 -10.42
N LEU A 26 -9.20 17.54 -10.49
CA LEU A 26 -9.05 18.54 -11.56
C LEU A 26 -9.33 18.01 -12.98
N ALA A 27 -10.02 16.87 -13.11
CA ALA A 27 -10.31 16.24 -14.40
C ALA A 27 -11.80 15.84 -14.55
N PRO A 28 -12.76 16.78 -14.44
CA PRO A 28 -14.20 16.48 -14.53
C PRO A 28 -14.59 15.79 -15.85
N TRP A 29 -13.86 16.08 -16.92
CA TRP A 29 -14.02 15.48 -18.25
C TRP A 29 -13.88 13.95 -18.27
N VAL A 30 -13.20 13.36 -17.27
CA VAL A 30 -13.07 11.90 -17.16
C VAL A 30 -14.43 11.26 -16.83
N ALA A 31 -15.17 11.86 -15.89
CA ALA A 31 -16.50 11.39 -15.52
C ALA A 31 -17.48 11.56 -16.68
N GLU A 32 -17.43 12.69 -17.39
CA GLU A 32 -18.27 12.96 -18.58
C GLU A 32 -18.02 11.94 -19.70
N ALA A 33 -16.76 11.66 -20.04
CA ALA A 33 -16.42 10.70 -21.07
C ALA A 33 -16.77 9.26 -20.69
N ALA A 34 -16.61 8.89 -19.40
CA ALA A 34 -17.01 7.58 -18.91
C ALA A 34 -18.53 7.42 -18.89
N TRP A 35 -19.27 8.48 -18.54
CA TRP A 35 -20.74 8.48 -18.46
C TRP A 35 -21.40 7.98 -19.76
N ALA A 36 -20.85 8.36 -20.91
CA ALA A 36 -21.34 7.95 -22.23
C ALA A 36 -21.13 6.45 -22.55
N LYS A 37 -20.31 5.72 -21.77
CA LYS A 37 -19.99 4.29 -21.98
C LYS A 37 -20.84 3.33 -21.15
N ARG A 38 -21.83 3.85 -20.43
CA ARG A 38 -22.72 3.02 -19.61
C ARG A 38 -23.66 2.15 -20.44
N PRO A 39 -24.16 1.03 -19.87
CA PRO A 39 -23.93 0.55 -18.49
C PRO A 39 -22.57 -0.12 -18.30
N PHE A 40 -22.02 -0.02 -17.09
CA PHE A 40 -20.82 -0.73 -16.67
C PHE A 40 -21.18 -2.08 -16.05
N PRO A 41 -20.50 -3.18 -16.42
CA PRO A 41 -20.80 -4.52 -15.91
C PRO A 41 -20.28 -4.76 -14.48
N SER A 42 -19.31 -3.96 -14.01
CA SER A 42 -18.72 -4.08 -12.67
C SER A 42 -18.11 -2.77 -12.20
N VAL A 43 -17.77 -2.67 -10.92
CA VAL A 43 -17.05 -1.51 -10.36
C VAL A 43 -15.65 -1.41 -10.96
N THR A 44 -15.01 -2.55 -11.24
CA THR A 44 -13.76 -2.59 -12.02
C THR A 44 -13.98 -2.05 -13.44
N GLY A 45 -15.06 -2.45 -14.13
CA GLY A 45 -15.40 -1.95 -15.46
C GLY A 45 -15.68 -0.45 -15.51
N LEU A 46 -16.31 0.11 -14.45
CA LEU A 46 -16.45 1.56 -14.27
C LEU A 46 -15.08 2.24 -14.21
N HIS A 47 -14.18 1.76 -13.34
CA HIS A 47 -12.84 2.34 -13.20
C HIS A 47 -12.02 2.23 -14.49
N GLU A 48 -12.10 1.10 -15.19
CA GLU A 48 -11.47 0.89 -16.49
C GLU A 48 -12.00 1.85 -17.56
N ALA A 49 -13.32 2.11 -17.58
CA ALA A 49 -13.91 3.08 -18.50
C ALA A 49 -13.40 4.50 -18.25
N MET A 50 -13.25 4.90 -16.98
CA MET A 50 -12.70 6.20 -16.57
C MET A 50 -11.21 6.31 -16.93
N MET A 51 -10.39 5.31 -16.59
CA MET A 51 -8.98 5.28 -17.00
C MET A 51 -8.82 5.21 -18.52
N GLY A 52 -9.75 4.55 -19.21
CA GLY A 52 -9.81 4.52 -20.67
C GLY A 52 -10.08 5.89 -21.27
N ALA A 53 -10.91 6.73 -20.63
CA ALA A 53 -11.08 8.12 -21.04
C ALA A 53 -9.77 8.92 -20.93
N VAL A 54 -9.00 8.72 -19.84
CA VAL A 54 -7.69 9.35 -19.69
C VAL A 54 -6.73 8.91 -20.80
N ARG A 55 -6.61 7.61 -21.06
CA ARG A 55 -5.71 7.06 -22.08
C ARG A 55 -6.08 7.47 -23.51
N ALA A 56 -7.36 7.68 -23.79
CA ALA A 56 -7.85 8.08 -25.11
C ALA A 56 -7.77 9.61 -25.35
N ALA A 57 -7.59 10.42 -24.31
CA ALA A 57 -7.47 11.87 -24.45
C ALA A 57 -6.21 12.25 -25.25
N PRO A 58 -6.21 13.38 -25.99
CA PRO A 58 -5.02 13.90 -26.64
C PRO A 58 -3.85 14.05 -25.67
N ARG A 59 -2.63 13.92 -26.19
CA ARG A 59 -1.40 13.91 -25.37
C ARG A 59 -1.27 15.16 -24.50
N GLU A 60 -1.64 16.33 -25.02
CA GLU A 60 -1.59 17.57 -24.25
C GLU A 60 -2.51 17.54 -23.03
N ARG A 61 -3.72 16.99 -23.19
CA ARG A 61 -4.70 16.88 -22.10
C ARG A 61 -4.27 15.89 -21.04
N GLN A 62 -3.63 14.78 -21.44
CA GLN A 62 -3.04 13.85 -20.47
C GLN A 62 -1.91 14.50 -19.68
N LEU A 63 -1.05 15.31 -20.33
CA LEU A 63 0.01 16.05 -19.66
C LEU A 63 -0.54 17.12 -18.70
N GLU A 64 -1.57 17.86 -19.10
CA GLU A 64 -2.26 18.81 -18.22
C GLU A 64 -2.83 18.11 -16.98
N PHE A 65 -3.46 16.95 -17.18
CA PHE A 65 -3.96 16.13 -16.08
C PHE A 65 -2.85 15.67 -15.12
N LEU A 66 -1.72 15.17 -15.63
CA LEU A 66 -0.58 14.81 -14.77
C LEU A 66 -0.02 16.03 -14.03
N ARG A 67 0.07 17.19 -14.68
CA ARG A 67 0.52 18.45 -14.07
C ARG A 67 -0.40 18.97 -12.97
N GLY A 68 -1.68 18.61 -13.01
CA GLY A 68 -2.64 18.95 -11.96
C GLY A 68 -2.42 18.23 -10.62
N HIS A 69 -1.57 17.19 -10.58
CA HIS A 69 -1.28 16.47 -9.34
C HIS A 69 -0.39 17.31 -8.41
N SER A 70 -0.64 17.24 -7.11
CA SER A 70 0.20 17.95 -6.12
C SER A 70 1.54 17.23 -5.91
N ASP A 71 2.61 17.99 -5.64
CA ASP A 71 3.92 17.43 -5.30
C ASP A 71 3.87 16.63 -3.99
N LEU A 72 4.50 15.46 -4.00
CA LEU A 72 4.67 14.63 -2.81
C LEU A 72 5.60 15.31 -1.80
N ALA A 73 5.17 15.41 -0.53
CA ALA A 73 5.89 16.13 0.53
C ALA A 73 6.28 17.58 0.15
N GLY A 74 5.50 18.20 -0.75
CA GLY A 74 5.77 19.56 -1.23
C GLY A 74 5.49 20.64 -0.18
N LYS A 75 5.87 21.89 -0.49
CA LYS A 75 5.61 23.06 0.37
C LYS A 75 4.12 23.23 0.68
N ALA A 76 3.23 22.90 -0.26
CA ALA A 76 1.79 22.90 -0.06
C ALA A 76 1.33 21.85 0.96
N ALA A 77 1.91 20.65 0.95
CA ALA A 77 1.62 19.61 1.95
C ALA A 77 2.04 20.06 3.35
N ARG A 78 3.26 20.63 3.49
CA ARG A 78 3.77 21.16 4.76
C ARG A 78 2.96 22.36 5.28
N ALA A 79 2.38 23.15 4.38
CA ALA A 79 1.50 24.27 4.70
C ALA A 79 0.01 23.86 4.88
N GLY A 80 -0.33 22.57 4.76
CA GLY A 80 -1.71 22.08 4.87
C GLY A 80 -2.62 22.39 3.68
N ALA A 81 -2.09 22.93 2.58
CA ALA A 81 -2.79 23.47 1.42
C ALA A 81 -2.97 22.44 0.27
N ILE A 82 -3.21 21.17 0.59
CA ILE A 82 -3.54 20.10 -0.38
C ILE A 82 -4.95 19.54 -0.10
N THR A 83 -5.55 18.85 -1.08
CA THR A 83 -6.91 18.30 -1.00
C THR A 83 -7.05 17.28 0.15
N ALA A 84 -8.27 17.04 0.63
CA ALA A 84 -8.50 16.11 1.75
C ALA A 84 -8.02 14.69 1.44
N ASP A 85 -8.24 14.21 0.21
CA ASP A 85 -7.77 12.90 -0.25
C ASP A 85 -6.24 12.86 -0.33
N SER A 86 -5.61 13.89 -0.92
CA SER A 86 -4.14 14.00 -0.96
C SER A 86 -3.50 14.05 0.44
N ARG A 87 -4.12 14.73 1.42
CA ARG A 87 -3.64 14.73 2.82
C ARG A 87 -3.69 13.34 3.43
N SER A 88 -4.84 12.67 3.33
CA SER A 88 -5.04 11.33 3.86
C SER A 88 -4.04 10.34 3.27
N GLU A 89 -3.79 10.44 1.96
CA GLU A 89 -2.82 9.61 1.25
C GLU A 89 -1.38 9.85 1.76
N GLN A 90 -0.94 11.11 1.92
CA GLN A 90 0.44 11.42 2.34
C GLN A 90 0.70 11.19 3.83
N SER A 91 -0.25 11.48 4.72
CA SER A 91 -0.11 11.21 6.16
C SER A 91 -0.02 9.71 6.46
N SER A 92 -0.59 8.85 5.61
CA SER A 92 -0.58 7.39 5.81
C SER A 92 0.81 6.74 5.85
N VAL A 93 1.84 7.45 5.40
CA VAL A 93 3.25 7.01 5.35
C VAL A 93 4.20 7.95 6.10
N GLY A 94 3.66 8.89 6.90
CA GLY A 94 4.46 9.82 7.70
C GLY A 94 5.24 10.85 6.89
N LEU A 95 4.81 11.19 5.67
CA LEU A 95 5.46 12.26 4.87
C LEU A 95 5.20 13.67 5.44
N ASP A 96 4.26 13.81 6.37
CA ASP A 96 3.97 15.01 7.13
C ASP A 96 4.90 15.22 8.34
N SER A 97 5.67 14.21 8.72
CA SER A 97 6.58 14.21 9.88
C SER A 97 8.04 13.92 9.50
N LEU A 98 8.42 14.26 8.27
CA LEU A 98 9.78 14.07 7.76
C LEU A 98 10.84 14.84 8.56
N SER A 99 12.01 14.23 8.73
CA SER A 99 13.21 14.94 9.16
C SER A 99 13.58 16.02 8.16
N GLU A 100 14.33 17.06 8.58
CA GLU A 100 14.79 18.10 7.67
C GLU A 100 15.64 17.54 6.51
N ALA A 101 16.46 16.53 6.80
CA ALA A 101 17.29 15.84 5.81
C ALA A 101 16.43 15.11 4.76
N ASP A 102 15.40 14.38 5.20
CA ASP A 102 14.48 13.69 4.30
C ASP A 102 13.66 14.68 3.48
N PHE A 103 13.14 15.74 4.10
CA PHE A 103 12.40 16.79 3.39
C PHE A 103 13.27 17.45 2.30
N ALA A 104 14.52 17.78 2.62
CA ALA A 104 15.46 18.34 1.65
C ALA A 104 15.76 17.36 0.50
N ARG A 105 15.85 16.05 0.80
CA ARG A 105 16.01 15.00 -0.22
C ARG A 105 14.80 14.92 -1.14
N PHE A 106 13.59 14.86 -0.59
CA PHE A 106 12.34 14.88 -1.38
C PHE A 106 12.24 16.12 -2.27
N HIS A 107 12.58 17.30 -1.74
CA HIS A 107 12.55 18.54 -2.52
C HIS A 107 13.50 18.49 -3.73
N ARG A 108 14.76 18.08 -3.52
CA ARG A 108 15.74 17.94 -4.62
C ARG A 108 15.28 16.94 -5.68
N LEU A 109 14.71 15.82 -5.25
CA LEU A 109 14.19 14.78 -6.14
C LEU A 109 12.99 15.29 -6.95
N ASN A 110 12.02 15.96 -6.31
CA ASN A 110 10.88 16.60 -6.98
C ASN A 110 11.33 17.60 -8.03
N ASP A 111 12.28 18.48 -7.71
CA ASP A 111 12.77 19.50 -8.64
C ASP A 111 13.46 18.86 -9.84
N SER A 112 14.33 17.87 -9.61
CA SER A 112 15.03 17.14 -10.67
C SER A 112 14.06 16.41 -11.59
N TYR A 113 13.02 15.79 -11.01
CA TYR A 113 12.02 15.05 -11.76
C TYR A 113 11.16 15.97 -12.62
N LYS A 114 10.66 17.07 -12.05
CA LYS A 114 9.87 18.06 -12.80
C LYS A 114 10.68 18.70 -13.91
N ALA A 115 11.95 19.03 -13.66
CA ALA A 115 12.84 19.58 -14.68
C ALA A 115 13.04 18.60 -15.85
N LYS A 116 13.13 17.30 -15.57
CA LYS A 116 13.34 16.27 -16.60
C LYS A 116 12.07 15.91 -17.38
N PHE A 117 10.94 15.71 -16.69
CA PHE A 117 9.73 15.12 -17.31
C PHE A 117 8.61 16.13 -17.53
N GLY A 118 8.67 17.31 -16.92
CA GLY A 118 7.69 18.38 -17.12
C GLY A 118 6.34 18.17 -16.42
N PHE A 119 6.26 17.21 -15.48
CA PHE A 119 5.13 16.97 -14.59
C PHE A 119 5.63 16.44 -13.22
N PRO A 120 4.81 16.51 -12.16
CA PRO A 120 5.15 16.04 -10.81
C PRO A 120 5.42 14.53 -10.72
N PHE A 121 6.21 14.11 -9.74
CA PHE A 121 6.36 12.68 -9.44
C PHE A 121 5.08 12.15 -8.81
N ILE A 122 4.43 11.22 -9.50
CA ILE A 122 3.18 10.59 -9.04
C ILE A 122 3.46 9.17 -8.61
N VAL A 123 3.04 8.81 -7.39
CA VAL A 123 3.09 7.46 -6.83
C VAL A 123 1.87 7.22 -5.96
N CYS A 124 1.33 6.01 -5.99
CA CYS A 124 0.24 5.59 -5.12
C CYS A 124 0.78 5.33 -3.71
N VAL A 125 0.88 6.40 -2.92
CA VAL A 125 1.50 6.41 -1.60
C VAL A 125 1.02 5.26 -0.69
N ARG A 126 -0.28 4.97 -0.70
CA ARG A 126 -0.89 3.89 0.10
C ARG A 126 -0.36 2.48 -0.21
N ARG A 127 0.36 2.30 -1.31
CA ARG A 127 0.97 1.02 -1.74
C ARG A 127 2.46 0.95 -1.42
N HIS A 128 3.05 1.98 -0.80
CA HIS A 128 4.49 2.09 -0.61
C HIS A 128 4.86 2.50 0.82
N SER A 129 5.93 1.93 1.37
CA SER A 129 6.62 2.54 2.50
C SER A 129 7.40 3.78 2.04
N ARG A 130 7.82 4.64 2.98
CA ARG A 130 8.67 5.80 2.69
C ARG A 130 9.93 5.43 1.91
N ASP A 131 10.60 4.37 2.31
CA ASP A 131 11.82 3.87 1.65
C ASP A 131 11.56 3.47 0.21
N SER A 132 10.46 2.74 -0.04
CA SER A 132 10.18 2.31 -1.41
C SER A 132 9.74 3.47 -2.30
N ILE A 133 9.12 4.52 -1.75
CA ILE A 133 8.89 5.79 -2.48
C ILE A 133 10.22 6.39 -2.91
N LEU A 134 11.18 6.56 -1.99
CA LEU A 134 12.49 7.15 -2.30
C LEU A 134 13.24 6.31 -3.35
N ALA A 135 13.22 4.99 -3.21
CA ALA A 135 13.81 4.07 -4.18
C ALA A 135 13.10 4.11 -5.55
N GLN A 136 11.78 4.31 -5.58
CA GLN A 136 11.04 4.52 -6.83
C GLN A 136 11.43 5.83 -7.49
N PHE A 137 11.60 6.90 -6.71
CA PHE A 137 12.03 8.21 -7.19
C PHE A 137 13.37 8.13 -7.93
N GLU A 138 14.36 7.53 -7.29
CA GLU A 138 15.72 7.41 -7.84
C GLU A 138 15.75 6.54 -9.09
N ARG A 139 15.04 5.41 -9.07
CA ARG A 139 14.92 4.51 -10.23
C ARG A 139 14.25 5.19 -11.41
N ARG A 140 13.13 5.87 -11.16
CA ARG A 140 12.28 6.51 -12.19
C ARG A 140 12.93 7.75 -12.78
N LEU A 141 13.77 8.45 -12.02
CA LEU A 141 14.65 9.49 -12.59
C LEU A 141 15.58 8.95 -13.68
N GLY A 142 15.89 7.65 -13.70
CA GLY A 142 16.66 6.99 -14.75
C GLY A 142 15.88 6.72 -16.05
N HIS A 143 14.54 6.79 -16.04
CA HIS A 143 13.72 6.47 -17.21
C HIS A 143 13.84 7.51 -18.34
N ASP A 144 13.51 7.08 -19.55
CA ASP A 144 13.14 7.99 -20.65
C ASP A 144 11.73 8.56 -20.45
N GLY A 145 11.38 9.59 -21.22
CA GLY A 145 10.10 10.29 -21.07
C GLY A 145 8.86 9.46 -21.41
N ALA A 146 8.95 8.48 -22.31
CA ALA A 146 7.82 7.63 -22.69
C ALA A 146 7.53 6.60 -21.59
N THR A 147 8.59 5.93 -21.12
CA THR A 147 8.56 4.99 -20.00
C THR A 147 8.02 5.66 -18.74
N GLU A 148 8.52 6.86 -18.42
CA GLU A 148 8.10 7.54 -17.20
C GLU A 148 6.66 8.04 -17.25
N PHE A 149 6.22 8.49 -18.41
CA PHE A 149 4.82 8.85 -18.58
C PHE A 149 3.89 7.65 -18.39
N ALA A 150 4.24 6.49 -18.94
CA ALA A 150 3.47 5.27 -18.75
C ALA A 150 3.45 4.84 -17.26
N ALA A 151 4.59 4.97 -16.57
CA ALA A 151 4.69 4.71 -15.13
C ALA A 151 3.80 5.67 -14.32
N ALA A 152 3.80 6.97 -14.64
CA ALA A 152 2.95 7.95 -13.96
C ALA A 152 1.45 7.62 -14.13
N LEU A 153 1.00 7.27 -15.34
CA LEU A 153 -0.38 6.84 -15.57
C LEU A 153 -0.73 5.54 -14.83
N LEU A 154 0.22 4.63 -14.67
CA LEU A 154 0.01 3.42 -13.87
C LEU A 154 -0.16 3.75 -12.38
N GLU A 155 0.60 4.70 -11.85
CA GLU A 155 0.42 5.17 -10.47
C GLU A 155 -0.93 5.88 -10.27
N VAL A 156 -1.36 6.69 -11.24
CA VAL A 156 -2.72 7.27 -11.25
C VAL A 156 -3.79 6.17 -11.27
N PHE A 157 -3.60 5.11 -12.06
CA PHE A 157 -4.51 3.97 -12.06
C PHE A 157 -4.68 3.40 -10.65
N TYR A 158 -3.58 3.21 -9.91
CA TYR A 158 -3.65 2.67 -8.55
C TYR A 158 -4.30 3.64 -7.54
N ILE A 159 -3.99 4.94 -7.62
CA ILE A 159 -4.61 5.98 -6.77
C ILE A 159 -6.13 6.00 -7.00
N THR A 160 -6.55 6.13 -8.25
CA THR A 160 -7.97 6.24 -8.62
C THR A 160 -8.73 4.94 -8.35
N ARG A 161 -8.08 3.77 -8.46
CA ARG A 161 -8.68 2.47 -8.08
C ARG A 161 -9.06 2.43 -6.61
N LEU A 162 -8.17 2.90 -5.73
CA LEU A 162 -8.44 2.99 -4.29
C LEU A 162 -9.61 3.94 -3.99
N ARG A 163 -9.65 5.07 -4.69
CA ARG A 163 -10.73 6.07 -4.55
C ARG A 163 -12.08 5.55 -5.03
N ILE A 164 -12.13 4.84 -6.16
CA ILE A 164 -13.35 4.18 -6.64
C ILE A 164 -13.81 3.11 -5.64
N ALA A 165 -12.90 2.27 -5.15
CA ALA A 165 -13.27 1.23 -4.17
C ALA A 165 -13.84 1.82 -2.87
N ALA A 166 -13.46 3.05 -2.50
CA ALA A 166 -13.98 3.76 -1.35
C ALA A 166 -15.31 4.50 -1.62
N LYS A 167 -15.59 4.87 -2.87
CA LYS A 167 -16.78 5.65 -3.26
C LYS A 167 -17.90 4.82 -3.86
N VAL A 168 -17.63 3.62 -4.40
CA VAL A 168 -18.60 2.83 -5.16
C VAL A 168 -18.70 1.40 -4.63
N THR A 169 -19.91 0.86 -4.56
CA THR A 169 -20.19 -0.54 -4.21
C THR A 169 -20.95 -1.24 -5.33
N GLY A 170 -20.74 -2.55 -5.50
CA GLY A 170 -21.43 -3.33 -6.52
C GLY A 170 -20.68 -4.59 -6.93
N GLU A 171 -21.12 -5.20 -8.01
CA GLU A 171 -20.49 -6.39 -8.57
C GLU A 171 -19.06 -6.08 -9.10
N GLY A 172 -18.15 -7.05 -8.94
CA GLY A 172 -16.78 -6.97 -9.45
C GLY A 172 -15.98 -5.80 -8.87
N MET A 173 -16.00 -5.64 -7.54
CA MET A 173 -15.14 -4.72 -6.80
C MET A 173 -13.66 -4.96 -7.15
N PRO A 174 -12.87 -3.89 -7.37
CA PRO A 174 -11.44 -4.04 -7.60
C PRO A 174 -10.75 -4.57 -6.34
N ARG A 175 -9.75 -5.45 -6.52
CA ARG A 175 -8.86 -5.84 -5.42
C ARG A 175 -7.96 -4.67 -5.06
N VAL A 176 -8.08 -4.22 -3.81
CA VAL A 176 -7.36 -3.06 -3.27
C VAL A 176 -6.69 -3.34 -1.92
N ASN A 177 -6.95 -4.50 -1.33
CA ASN A 177 -6.37 -4.90 -0.05
C ASN A 177 -5.41 -6.05 -0.27
N GLY A 178 -4.30 -6.04 0.47
CA GLY A 178 -3.46 -7.22 0.65
C GLY A 178 -3.61 -7.74 2.08
N ARG A 179 -2.97 -8.89 2.33
CA ARG A 179 -3.08 -9.58 3.62
C ARG A 179 -1.72 -10.12 4.04
N LEU A 180 -1.27 -9.76 5.24
CA LEU A 180 -0.12 -10.35 5.90
C LEU A 180 -0.60 -11.19 7.08
N SER A 181 -0.34 -12.50 7.03
CA SER A 181 -0.67 -13.42 8.12
C SER A 181 0.55 -14.25 8.52
N THR A 182 0.51 -14.78 9.74
CA THR A 182 1.53 -15.70 10.25
C THR A 182 0.89 -16.90 10.93
N HIS A 183 1.70 -17.92 11.18
CA HIS A 183 1.37 -19.13 11.90
C HIS A 183 2.66 -19.66 12.53
N VAL A 184 2.61 -20.06 13.79
CA VAL A 184 3.76 -20.61 14.50
C VAL A 184 3.48 -22.06 14.85
N LEU A 185 4.36 -22.95 14.40
CA LEU A 185 4.29 -24.39 14.67
C LEU A 185 5.47 -24.80 15.54
N ASP A 186 5.18 -25.36 16.71
CA ASP A 186 6.14 -26.06 17.54
C ASP A 186 6.37 -27.46 16.94
N THR A 187 7.47 -27.61 16.22
CA THR A 187 7.89 -28.86 15.60
C THR A 187 8.61 -29.81 16.56
N HIS A 188 8.96 -29.35 17.78
CA HIS A 188 9.46 -30.23 18.83
C HIS A 188 8.33 -31.08 19.41
N ALA A 189 7.16 -30.48 19.67
CA ALA A 189 5.98 -31.21 20.16
C ALA A 189 4.95 -31.57 19.05
N GLY A 190 5.19 -31.15 17.80
CA GLY A 190 4.31 -31.45 16.66
C GLY A 190 2.93 -30.79 16.73
N ARG A 191 2.85 -29.56 17.27
CA ARG A 191 1.57 -28.86 17.51
C ARG A 191 1.67 -27.34 17.28
N PRO A 192 0.56 -26.63 17.13
CA PRO A 192 0.59 -25.17 17.06
C PRO A 192 1.20 -24.54 18.32
N ALA A 193 2.04 -23.53 18.13
CA ALA A 193 2.67 -22.83 19.23
C ALA A 193 1.73 -21.73 19.75
N VAL A 194 1.04 -22.02 20.85
CA VAL A 194 0.08 -21.10 21.50
C VAL A 194 0.81 -20.10 22.41
N GLY A 195 0.34 -18.85 22.42
CA GLY A 195 0.80 -17.82 23.35
C GLY A 195 2.11 -17.15 22.95
N ILE A 196 2.56 -17.30 21.70
CA ILE A 196 3.76 -16.63 21.20
C ILE A 196 3.45 -15.15 21.01
N ALA A 197 4.19 -14.27 21.69
CA ALA A 197 4.19 -12.86 21.37
C ALA A 197 4.86 -12.64 20.00
N VAL A 198 4.14 -11.96 19.12
CA VAL A 198 4.57 -11.62 17.76
C VAL A 198 4.58 -10.11 17.60
N GLU A 199 5.70 -9.58 17.14
CA GLU A 199 5.82 -8.17 16.77
C GLU A 199 6.14 -8.06 15.27
N LEU A 200 5.53 -7.08 14.60
CA LEU A 200 5.81 -6.74 13.21
C LEU A 200 6.46 -5.37 13.15
N TYR A 201 7.59 -5.29 12.44
CA TYR A 201 8.33 -4.08 12.19
C TYR A 201 8.38 -3.75 10.69
N GLU A 202 8.26 -2.48 10.35
CA GLU A 202 8.56 -1.92 9.03
C GLU A 202 9.90 -1.18 9.08
N PHE A 203 10.75 -1.39 8.07
CA PHE A 203 12.05 -0.71 7.99
C PHE A 203 11.97 0.60 7.23
N ALA A 204 12.72 1.57 7.75
CA ALA A 204 12.98 2.85 7.14
C ALA A 204 14.50 3.14 7.21
N GLY A 205 15.23 2.82 6.15
CA GLY A 205 16.67 2.70 6.11
C GLY A 205 17.14 1.51 6.96
N GLU A 206 18.05 1.77 7.88
CA GLU A 206 18.50 0.77 8.88
C GLU A 206 17.62 0.77 10.14
N ALA A 207 16.75 1.78 10.31
CA ALA A 207 15.83 1.84 11.44
C ALA A 207 14.60 0.96 11.19
N ALA A 208 14.08 0.38 12.27
CA ALA A 208 12.86 -0.42 12.25
C ALA A 208 11.82 0.20 13.20
N HIS A 209 10.57 0.29 12.74
CA HIS A 209 9.44 0.81 13.51
C HIS A 209 8.41 -0.29 13.72
N ARG A 210 8.00 -0.53 14.96
CA ARG A 210 6.98 -1.53 15.28
C ARG A 210 5.62 -1.01 14.80
N ILE A 211 4.97 -1.77 13.93
CA ILE A 211 3.68 -1.40 13.32
C ILE A 211 2.52 -2.30 13.76
N ALA A 212 2.79 -3.47 14.34
CA ALA A 212 1.77 -4.31 14.95
C ALA A 212 2.34 -5.22 16.04
N THR A 213 1.48 -5.64 16.96
CA THR A 213 1.73 -6.68 17.97
C THR A 213 0.56 -7.65 18.00
N ALA A 214 0.83 -8.93 18.21
CA ALA A 214 -0.19 -9.97 18.33
C ALA A 214 0.28 -11.10 19.24
N VAL A 215 -0.63 -11.99 19.60
CA VAL A 215 -0.33 -13.24 20.31
C VAL A 215 -0.95 -14.40 19.54
N THR A 216 -0.25 -15.52 19.45
CA THR A 216 -0.80 -16.70 18.77
C THR A 216 -1.89 -17.39 19.59
N ASN A 217 -2.99 -17.73 18.93
CA ASN A 217 -4.15 -18.42 19.47
C ASN A 217 -3.94 -19.94 19.51
N ALA A 218 -5.02 -20.70 19.78
CA ALA A 218 -4.98 -22.16 19.89
C ALA A 218 -4.53 -22.90 18.62
N ASP A 219 -4.67 -22.26 17.44
CA ASP A 219 -4.20 -22.76 16.15
C ASP A 219 -2.81 -22.20 15.79
N GLY A 220 -2.09 -21.57 16.73
CA GLY A 220 -0.78 -20.98 16.49
C GLY A 220 -0.82 -19.76 15.56
N ARG A 221 -2.00 -19.21 15.27
CA ARG A 221 -2.22 -18.06 14.37
C ARG A 221 -2.57 -16.81 15.14
N THR A 222 -2.54 -15.66 14.48
CA THR A 222 -3.14 -14.43 15.03
C THR A 222 -4.63 -14.40 14.70
N ASP A 223 -5.48 -13.88 15.61
CA ASP A 223 -6.94 -13.84 15.41
C ASP A 223 -7.36 -12.95 14.24
N ARG A 224 -6.53 -11.94 13.93
CA ARG A 224 -6.65 -11.10 12.75
C ARG A 224 -5.35 -11.13 11.96
N PRO A 225 -5.38 -10.86 10.64
CA PRO A 225 -4.16 -10.60 9.90
C PRO A 225 -3.37 -9.47 10.55
N LEU A 226 -2.04 -9.52 10.47
CA LEU A 226 -1.18 -8.43 10.94
C LEU A 226 -1.40 -7.16 10.11
N ILE A 227 -1.79 -7.34 8.84
CA ILE A 227 -2.33 -6.29 7.95
C ILE A 227 -3.41 -6.96 7.08
N GLY A 228 -4.59 -6.37 6.89
CA GLY A 228 -5.69 -7.03 6.14
C GLY A 228 -6.73 -6.13 5.43
N ASP A 229 -6.85 -4.85 5.80
CA ASP A 229 -7.91 -3.96 5.29
C ASP A 229 -7.36 -2.79 4.45
N ARG A 230 -6.14 -2.96 3.93
CA ARG A 230 -5.45 -1.96 3.10
C ARG A 230 -4.43 -2.66 2.20
N PRO A 231 -3.88 -1.98 1.16
CA PRO A 231 -2.71 -2.49 0.49
C PRO A 231 -1.55 -2.69 1.48
N LEU A 232 -0.75 -3.73 1.26
CA LEU A 232 0.51 -3.93 1.97
C LEU A 232 1.54 -2.96 1.38
N PRO A 233 2.12 -2.03 2.17
CA PRO A 233 3.12 -1.13 1.62
C PRO A 233 4.33 -1.94 1.11
N ILE A 234 4.81 -1.62 -0.10
CA ILE A 234 6.04 -2.19 -0.64
C ILE A 234 7.18 -1.76 0.28
N GLY A 235 7.96 -2.71 0.76
CA GLY A 235 8.98 -2.44 1.75
C GLY A 235 9.63 -3.68 2.36
N ARG A 236 10.53 -3.43 3.31
CA ARG A 236 11.23 -4.45 4.11
C ARG A 236 10.58 -4.52 5.49
N TYR A 237 10.38 -5.73 5.98
CA TYR A 237 9.68 -6.03 7.23
C TYR A 237 10.46 -7.05 8.06
N GLU A 238 10.20 -7.06 9.37
CA GLU A 238 10.69 -8.09 10.27
C GLU A 238 9.58 -8.53 11.21
N LEU A 239 9.37 -9.84 11.30
CA LEU A 239 8.58 -10.45 12.38
C LEU A 239 9.52 -10.88 13.50
N ARG A 240 9.13 -10.62 14.75
CA ARG A 240 9.84 -11.12 15.93
C ARG A 240 8.91 -12.04 16.70
N PHE A 241 9.37 -13.26 16.96
CA PHE A 241 8.62 -14.27 17.68
C PHE A 241 9.34 -14.60 18.98
N ALA A 242 8.69 -14.33 20.13
CA ALA A 242 9.23 -14.67 21.45
C ALA A 242 8.96 -16.16 21.76
N ILE A 243 9.82 -17.04 21.26
CA ILE A 243 9.65 -18.50 21.39
C ILE A 243 10.27 -19.06 22.69
N GLY A 244 11.22 -18.36 23.29
CA GLY A 244 11.86 -18.80 24.53
C GLY A 244 10.86 -18.98 25.67
N ASP A 245 9.95 -18.01 25.86
CA ASP A 245 8.86 -18.08 26.85
C ASP A 245 7.95 -19.29 26.65
N HIS A 246 7.70 -19.67 25.40
CA HIS A 246 6.86 -20.81 25.05
C HIS A 246 7.49 -22.15 25.44
N PHE A 247 8.79 -22.32 25.18
CA PHE A 247 9.50 -23.53 25.57
C PHE A 247 9.77 -23.57 27.08
N ARG A 248 10.06 -22.40 27.69
CA ARG A 248 10.30 -22.29 29.14
C ARG A 248 9.05 -22.66 29.95
N SER A 249 7.89 -22.15 29.55
CA SER A 249 6.60 -22.47 30.20
C SER A 249 6.19 -23.95 30.07
N ARG A 250 6.85 -24.71 29.18
CA ARG A 250 6.62 -26.15 28.97
C ARG A 250 7.68 -27.03 29.64
N GLY A 251 8.60 -26.45 30.40
CA GLY A 251 9.66 -27.19 31.09
C GLY A 251 10.67 -27.84 30.15
N ILE A 252 10.78 -27.36 28.90
CA ILE A 252 11.81 -27.84 27.98
C ILE A 252 13.15 -27.24 28.43
N GLU A 253 14.11 -28.12 28.72
CA GLU A 253 15.45 -27.73 29.13
C GLU A 253 16.10 -26.85 28.07
N GLN A 254 16.63 -25.71 28.49
CA GLN A 254 17.29 -24.77 27.62
C GLN A 254 18.63 -24.32 28.21
N GLY A 255 19.54 -23.88 27.34
CA GLY A 255 20.73 -23.17 27.80
C GLY A 255 20.34 -21.88 28.55
N ASP A 256 21.29 -21.35 29.32
CA ASP A 256 21.18 -20.03 29.95
C ASP A 256 22.36 -19.15 29.44
N PRO A 257 22.13 -18.28 28.44
CA PRO A 257 20.84 -17.96 27.80
C PRO A 257 20.35 -19.03 26.80
N PRO A 258 19.03 -19.05 26.45
CA PRO A 258 18.50 -19.94 25.43
C PRO A 258 19.17 -19.72 24.07
N PHE A 259 19.43 -20.80 23.34
CA PHE A 259 20.00 -20.69 21.99
C PHE A 259 19.03 -20.00 21.01
N LEU A 260 17.71 -20.20 21.12
CA LEU A 260 16.69 -19.36 20.47
C LEU A 260 15.70 -18.82 21.51
N ASP A 261 15.74 -17.51 21.76
CA ASP A 261 14.78 -16.81 22.62
C ASP A 261 13.77 -16.01 21.80
N ILE A 262 14.26 -15.00 21.07
CA ILE A 262 13.49 -14.23 20.10
C ILE A 262 14.02 -14.53 18.70
N VAL A 263 13.16 -15.02 17.80
CA VAL A 263 13.52 -15.25 16.40
C VAL A 263 13.10 -14.07 15.53
N PRO A 264 14.05 -13.27 14.98
CA PRO A 264 13.76 -12.28 13.97
C PRO A 264 13.70 -12.92 12.58
N LEU A 265 12.68 -12.56 11.80
CA LEU A 265 12.47 -13.03 10.44
C LEU A 265 12.27 -11.84 9.52
N ARG A 266 13.30 -11.53 8.73
CA ARG A 266 13.26 -10.45 7.73
C ARG A 266 12.71 -10.93 6.40
N PHE A 267 11.80 -10.15 5.82
CA PHE A 267 11.20 -10.41 4.51
C PHE A 267 10.85 -9.11 3.80
N SER A 268 10.49 -9.20 2.52
CA SER A 268 10.07 -8.04 1.73
C SER A 268 8.69 -8.27 1.12
N ILE A 269 7.92 -7.20 1.03
CA ILE A 269 6.64 -7.17 0.34
C ILE A 269 6.83 -6.38 -0.95
N ALA A 270 6.38 -6.96 -2.06
CA ALA A 270 6.45 -6.38 -3.40
C ALA A 270 5.08 -6.26 -4.09
N GLU A 271 4.07 -7.00 -3.62
CA GLU A 271 2.72 -7.06 -4.19
C GLU A 271 1.69 -6.51 -3.17
N PRO A 272 1.31 -5.23 -3.25
CA PRO A 272 0.45 -4.60 -2.26
C PRO A 272 -0.90 -5.26 -2.05
N GLU A 273 -1.49 -5.79 -3.11
CA GLU A 273 -2.79 -6.48 -3.08
C GLU A 273 -2.65 -8.01 -2.93
N GLY A 274 -1.44 -8.50 -2.69
CA GLY A 274 -1.14 -9.92 -2.53
C GLY A 274 -1.48 -10.46 -1.13
N HIS A 275 -1.50 -11.79 -1.02
CA HIS A 275 -1.55 -12.48 0.26
C HIS A 275 -0.15 -13.01 0.57
N TYR A 276 0.41 -12.54 1.69
CA TYR A 276 1.68 -12.98 2.26
C TYR A 276 1.39 -13.80 3.50
N HIS A 277 1.69 -15.10 3.46
CA HIS A 277 1.73 -15.94 4.64
C HIS A 277 3.18 -16.22 5.01
N VAL A 278 3.62 -15.74 6.18
CA VAL A 278 5.00 -15.89 6.66
C VAL A 278 4.97 -16.68 7.98
N PRO A 279 4.99 -18.03 7.92
CA PRO A 279 4.96 -18.87 9.11
C PRO A 279 6.34 -19.05 9.74
N LEU A 280 6.36 -19.48 10.99
CA LEU A 280 7.55 -19.93 11.70
C LEU A 280 7.34 -21.39 12.12
N LEU A 281 8.23 -22.27 11.68
CA LEU A 281 8.35 -23.62 12.24
C LEU A 281 9.55 -23.59 13.16
N CYS A 282 9.39 -23.95 14.43
CA CYS A 282 10.46 -23.85 15.40
C CYS A 282 10.54 -25.06 16.32
N THR A 283 11.76 -25.32 16.79
CA THR A 283 12.09 -26.07 18.00
C THR A 283 12.83 -25.11 18.93
N PRO A 284 13.25 -25.51 20.14
CA PRO A 284 14.17 -24.68 20.92
C PRO A 284 15.47 -24.36 20.15
N TRP A 285 15.93 -25.26 19.26
CA TRP A 285 17.28 -25.26 18.65
C TRP A 285 17.33 -24.98 17.16
N SER A 286 16.19 -24.88 16.49
CA SER A 286 16.11 -24.65 15.06
C SER A 286 14.84 -23.91 14.70
N TYR A 287 14.89 -23.19 13.59
CA TYR A 287 13.68 -22.67 12.98
C TYR A 287 13.80 -22.66 11.45
N SER A 288 12.65 -22.64 10.78
CA SER A 288 12.54 -22.44 9.35
C SER A 288 11.31 -21.60 9.01
N THR A 289 11.34 -21.01 7.82
CA THR A 289 10.24 -20.22 7.25
C THR A 289 10.21 -20.35 5.73
N TYR A 290 9.14 -19.88 5.12
CA TYR A 290 8.95 -19.81 3.67
C TYR A 290 7.91 -18.74 3.32
N ARG A 291 7.81 -18.36 2.04
CA ARG A 291 6.71 -17.53 1.53
C ARG A 291 5.53 -18.43 1.19
N GLY A 292 4.52 -18.46 2.05
CA GLY A 292 3.24 -19.13 1.78
C GLY A 292 2.28 -18.22 0.98
N SER A 293 1.31 -18.86 0.35
CA SER A 293 0.17 -18.25 -0.35
C SER A 293 -1.08 -18.23 0.50
#